data_AF-A0ABD0P229-F1
#
_entry.id   AF-A0ABD0P229-F1
#
_cell.length_a   1.000
_cell.length_b   1.000
_cell.length_c   1.000
_cell.angle_alpha   90.00
_cell.angle_beta   90.00
_cell.angle_gamma   90.00
#
_symmetry.space_group_name_H-M   'P 1'
#
loop_
_entity.id
_entity.type
_entity.pdbx_description
1 polymer ?
#
loop_
_entity_poly.entity_id
_entity_poly.type
_entity_poly.pdbx_seq_one_letter_code
_entity_poly.pdbx_strand_id
1 'polypeptide(L)' 'MSTVPEVVVARHCNMRVFGLSLITNKVVTDYDSTERANHEEVLQTTRMRTEDLQ' A
#
# COMPACT_ATOMS: atom_id res chain seq x y z
N MET A 1 -0.40 0.53 -6.06
CA MET A 1 -1.58 -0.03 -6.76
C MET A 1 -1.18 -1.38 -7.34
N SER A 2 -1.43 -2.48 -6.61
CA SER A 2 -0.95 -3.84 -6.91
C SER A 2 -1.82 -4.87 -6.17
N THR A 3 -1.35 -6.11 -6.04
CA THR A 3 -1.77 -7.12 -5.06
C THR A 3 -3.06 -7.86 -5.40
N VAL A 4 -4.12 -7.16 -5.80
CA VAL A 4 -5.43 -7.81 -6.07
C VAL A 4 -5.34 -8.86 -7.19
N PRO A 5 -4.73 -8.60 -8.36
CA PRO A 5 -4.61 -9.59 -9.42
C PRO A 5 -3.90 -10.88 -8.97
N GLU A 6 -2.83 -10.75 -8.19
CA GLU A 6 -2.02 -11.86 -7.69
C GLU A 6 -2.82 -12.71 -6.70
N VAL A 7 -3.58 -12.08 -5.80
CA VAL A 7 -4.45 -12.78 -4.84
C VAL A 7 -5.54 -13.58 -5.55
N VAL A 8 -6.15 -13.02 -6.60
CA VAL A 8 -7.18 -13.71 -7.38
C VAL A 8 -6.63 -14.98 -8.02
N VAL A 9 -5.45 -14.90 -8.66
CA VAL A 9 -4.80 -16.07 -9.28
C VAL A 9 -4.39 -17.11 -8.23
N ALA A 10 -3.78 -16.69 -7.12
CA ALA A 10 -3.38 -17.59 -6.05
C ALA A 10 -4.59 -18.35 -5.45
N ARG A 11 -5.72 -17.65 -5.26
CA ARG A 11 -6.97 -18.27 -4.79
C ARG A 11 -7.57 -19.23 -5.81
N HIS A 12 -7.50 -18.92 -7.11
CA HIS A 12 -7.91 -19.85 -8.17
C HIS A 12 -7.10 -21.16 -8.13
N CYS A 13 -5.82 -21.08 -7.77
CA CYS A 13 -4.95 -22.22 -7.56
C CYS A 13 -5.07 -22.87 -6.15
N ASN A 14 -6.13 -22.57 -5.39
CA ASN A 14 -6.37 -23.06 -4.03
C ASN A 14 -5.23 -22.74 -3.02
N MET A 15 -4.44 -21.69 -3.27
CA MET A 15 -3.40 -21.26 -2.34
C MET A 15 -4.01 -20.42 -1.21
N ARG A 16 -3.47 -20.58 0.00
CA ARG A 16 -3.75 -19.66 1.11
C ARG A 16 -2.94 -18.38 0.89
N VAL A 17 -3.56 -17.24 1.13
CA VAL A 17 -2.98 -15.92 0.91
C VAL A 17 -3.05 -15.11 2.20
N PHE A 18 -1.94 -14.48 2.56
CA PHE A 18 -1.87 -13.44 3.60
C PHE A 18 -1.43 -12.14 2.94
N GLY A 19 -2.22 -11.07 3.11
CA GLY A 19 -1.93 -9.75 2.56
C GLY A 19 -1.70 -8.76 3.69
N LEU A 20 -0.64 -7.97 3.58
CA LEU A 20 -0.31 -6.87 4.48
C LEU A 20 -0.12 -5.59 3.65
N SER A 21 -0.59 -4.46 4.16
CA SER A 21 -0.44 -3.16 3.50
C SER A 21 0.15 -2.16 4.48
N LEU A 22 1.20 -1.47 4.05
CA LEU A 22 1.75 -0.32 4.77
C LEU A 22 0.95 0.93 4.38
N ILE A 23 0.36 1.60 5.35
CA ILE A 23 -0.29 2.89 5.11
C ILE A 23 0.80 3.97 5.01
N THR A 24 1.01 4.47 3.78
CA THR A 24 2.12 5.37 3.46
C THR A 24 1.76 6.85 3.62
N ASN A 25 0.48 7.19 3.49
CA ASN A 25 -0.06 8.54 3.57
C ASN A 25 -1.57 8.49 3.85
N LYS A 26 -2.15 9.62 4.29
CA LYS A 26 -3.61 9.78 4.40
C LYS A 26 -4.16 10.34 3.09
N VAL A 27 -5.27 9.79 2.61
CA VAL A 27 -5.93 10.32 1.40
C VAL A 27 -6.57 11.68 1.72
N VAL A 28 -6.37 12.64 0.82
CA VAL A 28 -7.02 13.94 0.86
C VAL A 28 -8.47 13.76 0.42
N THR A 29 -9.40 14.10 1.31
CA THR A 29 -10.85 13.90 1.10
C THR A 29 -11.59 15.21 0.87
N ASP A 30 -10.93 16.33 1.15
CA ASP A 30 -11.46 17.67 0.92
C ASP A 30 -11.03 18.17 -0.47
N TYR A 31 -12.01 18.63 -1.25
CA TYR A 31 -11.80 19.14 -2.60
C TYR A 31 -11.07 20.49 -2.61
N ASP A 32 -11.14 21.27 -1.53
CA ASP A 32 -10.49 22.58 -1.43
C ASP A 32 -9.05 22.49 -0.86
N SER A 33 -8.61 21.29 -0.49
CA SER A 33 -7.27 21.07 0.06
C SER A 33 -6.19 21.21 -1.02
N THR A 34 -5.09 21.87 -0.67
CA THR A 34 -3.90 21.97 -1.52
C THR A 34 -2.96 20.77 -1.37
N GLU A 35 -3.21 19.90 -0.38
CA GLU A 35 -2.37 18.72 -0.15
C GLU A 35 -2.54 17.69 -1.28
N ARG A 36 -1.45 17.00 -1.62
CA ARG A 36 -1.45 15.98 -2.67
C ARG A 36 -0.57 14.81 -2.25
N ALA A 37 -1.09 13.60 -2.44
CA ALA A 37 -0.29 12.40 -2.35
C ALA A 37 0.85 12.46 -3.39
N ASN A 38 2.06 12.12 -2.97
CA ASN A 38 3.24 12.12 -3.82
C ASN A 38 4.09 10.88 -3.57
N HIS A 39 4.92 10.53 -4.55
CA HIS A 39 5.72 9.30 -4.48
C HIS A 39 6.87 9.38 -3.47
N GLU A 40 7.43 10.57 -3.24
CA GLU A 40 8.56 10.72 -2.30
C GLU A 40 8.13 10.41 -0.87
N GLU A 41 6.96 10.91 -0.45
CA GLU A 41 6.35 10.59 0.85
C GLU A 41 6.14 9.07 1.01
N VAL A 42 5.65 8.41 -0.04
CA VAL A 42 5.45 6.96 -0.06
C VAL A 42 6.77 6.22 0.18
N LEU A 43 7.85 6.63 -0.51
CA LEU A 43 9.17 6.03 -0.35
C LEU A 43 9.76 6.31 1.03
N GLN A 44 9.61 7.53 1.55
CA GLN A 44 10.10 7.90 2.87
C GLN A 44 9.44 7.07 3.96
N THR A 45 8.11 6.96 3.97
CA THR A 45 7.37 6.14 4.95
C THR A 45 7.75 4.67 4.85
N THR A 46 7.97 4.17 3.63
CA THR A 46 8.44 2.80 3.41
C THR A 46 9.80 2.58 4.07
N ARG A 47 10.79 3.45 3.81
CA ARG A 47 12.14 3.34 4.40
C ARG A 47 12.11 3.34 5.94
N MET A 48 11.24 4.15 6.55
CA MET A 48 11.12 4.25 8.01
C MET A 48 10.52 3.01 8.67
N ARG A 49 9.79 2.18 7.91
CA ARG A 49 9.06 1.01 8.42
C ARG A 49 9.60 -0.31 7.89
N THR A 50 10.68 -0.29 7.11
CA THR A 50 11.29 -1.50 6.57
C THR A 50 11.69 -2.49 7.66
N GLU A 51 12.31 -2.02 8.75
CA GLU A 51 12.80 -2.90 9.83
C GLU A 51 11.68 -3.64 10.56
N ASP A 52 10.49 -3.02 10.68
CA ASP A 52 9.31 -3.64 11.32
C ASP A 52 8.65 -4.71 10.42
N LEU A 53 8.95 -4.69 9.12
CA LEU A 53 8.32 -5.52 8.09
C LEU A 53 9.24 -6.63 7.54
N GLN A 54 10.52 -6.65 7.92
CA GLN A 54 11.51 -7.66 7.53
C GLN A 54 11.47 -8.88 8.45
#